data_AF-A0A2G9I9Z4-F1
#
_entry.id   AF-A0A2G9I9Z4-F1
#
_cell.length_a   1.000
_cell.length_b   1.000
_cell.length_c   1.000
_cell.angle_alpha   90.00
_cell.angle_beta   90.00
_cell.angle_gamma   90.00
#
_symmetry.space_group_name_H-M   'P 1'
#
loop_
_entity.id
_entity.type
_entity.pdbx_description
1 polymer ?
#
loop_
_entity_poly.entity_id
_entity_poly.type
_entity_poly.pdbx_seq_one_letter_code
_entity_poly.pdbx_strand_id
1 'polypeptide(L)'
;MEGGDWRSQLHPESRQRIVNKILQTLKRHLPFSGQEELQELEDKAVSFEEEIYTVATSQSDYLIKISLEMLTMETKSQNPRANSIQSNAASNSESPQDSGTKDLGNQV
;
A
#
# COMPACT_ATOMS: atom_id res chain seq x y z
N MET A 1 -7.42 -10.23 -42.43
CA MET A 1 -7.18 -8.78 -42.55
C MET A 1 -7.11 -8.26 -41.13
N GLU A 2 -5.98 -8.45 -40.47
CA GLU A 2 -5.87 -8.17 -39.03
C GLU A 2 -4.40 -7.88 -38.77
N GLY A 3 -4.05 -6.60 -38.72
CA GLY A 3 -2.65 -6.17 -38.70
C GLY A 3 -2.50 -4.65 -38.72
N GLY A 4 -3.51 -3.93 -38.23
CA GLY A 4 -3.36 -2.53 -37.89
C GLY A 4 -2.84 -2.45 -36.46
N ASP A 5 -1.83 -1.60 -36.23
CA ASP A 5 -1.34 -1.33 -34.88
C ASP A 5 -2.53 -0.98 -33.97
N TRP A 6 -2.75 -1.81 -32.95
CA TRP A 6 -3.89 -1.67 -32.03
C TRP A 6 -3.83 -0.33 -31.29
N ARG A 7 -2.63 0.25 -31.19
CA ARG A 7 -2.37 1.57 -30.62
C ARG A 7 -3.03 2.69 -31.41
N SER A 8 -3.07 2.56 -32.74
CA SER A 8 -3.74 3.51 -33.64
C SER A 8 -5.26 3.51 -33.49
N GLN A 9 -5.81 2.45 -32.91
CA GLN A 9 -7.25 2.28 -32.67
C GLN A 9 -7.65 2.76 -31.26
N LEU A 10 -6.67 3.04 -30.38
CA LEU A 10 -6.94 3.56 -29.04
C LEU A 10 -7.00 5.08 -29.06
N HIS A 11 -8.19 5.63 -28.80
CA HIS A 11 -8.33 7.06 -28.57
C HIS A 11 -7.58 7.51 -27.31
N PRO A 12 -6.90 8.67 -27.33
CA PRO A 12 -6.23 9.24 -26.15
C PRO A 12 -7.18 9.40 -24.94
N GLU A 13 -8.43 9.75 -25.18
CA GLU A 13 -9.44 9.87 -24.13
C GLU A 13 -9.72 8.52 -23.44
N SER A 14 -9.70 7.42 -24.18
CA SER A 14 -9.86 6.08 -23.62
C SER A 14 -8.69 5.73 -22.70
N ARG A 15 -7.46 6.08 -23.08
CA ARG A 15 -6.27 5.90 -22.22
C ARG A 15 -6.37 6.74 -20.96
N GLN A 16 -6.78 8.01 -21.08
CA GLN A 16 -6.97 8.88 -19.91
C GLN A 16 -8.02 8.32 -18.94
N ARG A 17 -9.11 7.75 -19.45
CA ARG A 17 -10.13 7.09 -18.60
C ARG A 17 -9.56 5.89 -17.84
N ILE A 18 -8.61 5.16 -18.44
CA ILE A 18 -7.92 4.04 -17.79
C ILE A 18 -6.99 4.55 -16.69
N VAL A 19 -6.15 5.57 -16.97
CA VAL A 19 -5.31 6.23 -15.96
C VAL A 19 -6.16 6.71 -14.78
N ASN A 20 -7.29 7.37 -15.05
CA ASN A 20 -8.19 7.86 -14.01
C ASN A 20 -8.76 6.71 -13.15
N LYS A 21 -9.04 5.54 -13.74
CA LYS A 21 -9.48 4.35 -12.99
C LYS A 21 -8.36 3.80 -12.11
N ILE A 22 -7.14 3.71 -12.61
CA ILE A 22 -5.97 3.26 -11.84
C ILE A 22 -5.74 4.20 -10.65
N LEU A 23 -5.77 5.51 -10.88
CA LEU A 23 -5.66 6.53 -9.84
C LEU A 23 -6.77 6.40 -8.77
N GLN A 24 -8.02 6.18 -9.18
CA GLN A 24 -9.12 5.98 -8.23
C GLN A 24 -8.92 4.72 -7.37
N THR A 25 -8.43 3.63 -7.96
CA THR A 25 -8.06 2.42 -7.21
C THR A 25 -6.95 2.73 -6.21
N LEU A 26 -5.86 3.37 -6.63
CA LEU A 26 -4.78 3.79 -5.73
C LEU A 26 -5.29 4.62 -4.55
N LYS A 27 -6.12 5.64 -4.81
CA LYS A 27 -6.68 6.53 -3.79
C LYS A 27 -7.61 5.84 -2.79
N ARG A 28 -8.32 4.80 -3.21
CA ARG A 28 -9.21 4.03 -2.31
C ARG A 28 -8.42 3.18 -1.32
N HIS A 29 -7.25 2.72 -1.74
CA HIS A 29 -6.52 1.64 -1.10
C HIS A 29 -5.30 2.11 -0.31
N LEU A 30 -4.85 3.35 -0.49
CA LEU A 30 -3.75 3.92 0.26
C LEU A 30 -4.26 4.96 1.28
N PRO A 31 -3.86 4.86 2.56
CA PRO A 31 -4.11 5.94 3.52
C PRO A 31 -3.22 7.13 3.13
N PHE A 32 -3.78 8.12 2.44
CA PHE A 32 -3.03 9.30 2.02
C PHE A 32 -3.03 10.37 3.12
N SER A 33 -1.91 11.10 3.23
CA SER A 33 -1.65 12.08 4.30
C SER A 33 -1.54 13.53 3.81
N GLY A 34 -1.56 13.81 2.49
CA GLY A 34 -1.50 15.17 1.96
C GLY A 34 -1.62 15.31 0.43
N GLN A 35 -1.50 16.55 -0.08
CA GLN A 35 -1.57 16.86 -1.52
C GLN A 35 -0.36 16.38 -2.31
N GLU A 36 0.83 16.34 -1.71
CA GLU A 36 2.08 15.90 -2.36
C GLU A 36 1.98 14.42 -2.79
N GLU A 37 1.35 13.60 -1.94
CA GLU A 37 1.12 12.18 -2.19
C GLU A 37 0.11 11.94 -3.32
N LEU A 38 -0.84 12.86 -3.56
CA LEU A 38 -1.78 12.74 -4.67
C LEU A 38 -1.09 12.89 -6.03
N GLN A 39 -0.13 13.80 -6.15
CA GLN A 39 0.64 13.99 -7.39
C GLN A 39 1.49 12.75 -7.69
N GLU A 40 2.12 12.16 -6.67
CA GLU A 40 2.87 10.91 -6.82
C GLU A 40 1.99 9.74 -7.27
N LEU A 41 0.73 9.67 -6.80
CA LEU A 41 -0.22 8.66 -7.25
C LEU A 41 -0.66 8.88 -8.70
N GLU A 42 -0.79 10.12 -9.14
CA GLU A 42 -1.07 10.47 -10.53
C GLU A 42 0.07 10.05 -11.45
N ASP A 43 1.30 10.43 -11.11
CA ASP A 43 2.51 10.07 -11.87
C ASP A 43 2.67 8.54 -11.94
N LYS A 44 2.38 7.85 -10.83
CA LYS A 44 2.39 6.40 -10.76
C LYS A 44 1.30 5.77 -11.62
N ALA A 45 0.07 6.30 -11.63
CA ALA A 45 -1.01 5.79 -12.46
C ALA A 45 -0.72 5.95 -13.96
N VAL A 46 -0.12 7.08 -14.36
CA VAL A 46 0.33 7.31 -15.74
C VAL A 46 1.44 6.33 -16.12
N SER A 47 2.48 6.22 -15.28
CA SER A 47 3.63 5.34 -15.54
C SER A 47 3.21 3.87 -15.72
N PHE A 48 2.29 3.39 -14.88
CA PHE A 48 1.78 2.02 -15.01
C PHE A 48 1.02 1.79 -16.31
N GLU A 49 0.14 2.71 -16.69
CA GLU A 49 -0.59 2.60 -17.94
C GLU A 49 0.34 2.66 -19.15
N GLU A 50 1.36 3.54 -19.13
CA GLU A 50 2.36 3.68 -20.19
C GLU A 50 3.25 2.45 -20.34
N GLU A 51 3.68 1.84 -19.23
CA GLU A 51 4.44 0.60 -19.25
C GLU A 51 3.62 -0.52 -19.91
N ILE A 52 2.37 -0.70 -19.49
CA ILE A 52 1.46 -1.71 -20.03
C ILE A 52 1.16 -1.44 -21.50
N TYR A 53 0.93 -0.17 -21.87
CA TYR A 53 0.74 0.25 -23.25
C TYR A 53 1.94 -0.09 -24.13
N THR A 54 3.16 -0.03 -23.60
CA THR A 54 4.39 -0.34 -24.33
C THR A 54 4.59 -1.85 -24.50
N VAL A 55 4.36 -2.64 -23.45
CA VAL A 55 4.61 -4.10 -23.49
C VAL A 55 3.46 -4.90 -24.11
N ALA A 56 2.25 -4.34 -24.18
CA ALA A 56 1.10 -5.06 -24.71
C ALA A 56 1.18 -5.30 -26.22
N THR A 57 0.76 -6.50 -26.63
CA THR A 57 0.84 -6.97 -28.02
C THR A 57 -0.48 -6.81 -28.78
N SER A 58 -1.59 -6.61 -28.06
CA SER A 58 -2.92 -6.37 -28.62
C SER A 58 -3.75 -5.50 -27.67
N GLN A 59 -4.86 -4.94 -28.16
CA GLN A 59 -5.79 -4.20 -27.32
C GLN A 59 -6.36 -5.07 -26.18
N SER A 60 -6.67 -6.33 -26.46
CA SER A 60 -7.16 -7.27 -25.45
C SER A 60 -6.10 -7.55 -24.39
N ASP A 61 -4.86 -7.78 -24.81
CA ASP A 61 -3.71 -8.00 -23.90
C ASP A 61 -3.47 -6.77 -23.00
N TYR A 62 -3.54 -5.57 -23.58
CA TYR A 62 -3.49 -4.32 -22.84
C TYR A 62 -4.58 -4.23 -21.76
N LEU A 63 -5.85 -4.47 -22.11
CA LEU A 63 -6.97 -4.41 -21.15
C LEU A 63 -6.89 -5.47 -20.05
N ILE A 64 -6.44 -6.69 -20.39
CA ILE A 64 -6.22 -7.77 -19.42
C ILE A 64 -5.13 -7.38 -18.42
N LYS A 65 -3.98 -6.87 -18.90
CA LYS A 65 -2.88 -6.43 -18.05
C LYS A 65 -3.26 -5.26 -17.14
N ILE A 66 -4.00 -4.27 -17.65
CA ILE A 66 -4.54 -3.17 -16.83
C ILE A 66 -5.42 -3.71 -15.71
N SER A 67 -6.35 -4.63 -16.03
CA SER A 67 -7.27 -5.21 -15.05
C SER A 67 -6.53 -6.00 -13.98
N LEU A 68 -5.50 -6.75 -14.37
CA LEU A 68 -4.66 -7.52 -13.46
C LEU A 68 -3.84 -6.61 -12.53
N GLU A 69 -3.30 -5.51 -13.06
CA GLU A 69 -2.53 -4.55 -12.26
C GLU A 69 -3.45 -3.87 -11.22
N MET A 70 -4.63 -3.41 -11.64
CA MET A 70 -5.63 -2.85 -10.72
C MET A 70 -6.02 -3.81 -9.59
N LEU A 71 -6.20 -5.10 -9.90
CA LEU A 71 -6.50 -6.14 -8.89
C LEU A 71 -5.33 -6.35 -7.91
N THR A 72 -4.10 -6.30 -8.44
CA THR A 72 -2.88 -6.44 -7.63
C THR A 72 -2.74 -5.28 -6.65
N MET A 73 -3.06 -4.06 -7.07
CA MET A 73 -3.06 -2.85 -6.25
C MET A 73 -4.12 -2.91 -5.13
N GLU A 74 -5.31 -3.45 -5.42
CA GLU A 74 -6.35 -3.70 -4.44
C GLU A 74 -5.88 -4.70 -3.36
N THR A 75 -5.19 -5.78 -3.76
CA THR A 75 -4.72 -6.84 -2.85
C THR A 75 -3.57 -6.38 -1.94
N LYS A 76 -2.63 -5.57 -2.44
CA LYS A 76 -1.48 -5.08 -1.64
C LYS A 76 -1.92 -4.20 -0.46
N SER A 77 -3.04 -3.48 -0.58
CA SER A 77 -3.58 -2.64 0.50
C SER A 77 -4.23 -3.41 1.65
N GLN A 78 -4.71 -4.62 1.37
CA GLN A 78 -5.35 -5.48 2.36
C GLN A 78 -4.34 -6.22 3.26
N ASN A 79 -3.04 -5.99 3.08
CA ASN A 79 -2.01 -6.55 3.94
C ASN A 79 -1.30 -5.49 4.81
N PRO A 80 -1.96 -4.91 5.84
CA PRO A 80 -1.25 -4.29 6.96
C PRO A 80 -0.66 -5.33 7.93
N ARG A 81 -0.56 -6.62 7.56
CA ARG A 81 -0.13 -7.68 8.47
C ARG A 81 1.36 -8.00 8.31
N ALA A 82 2.17 -7.02 8.68
CA ALA A 82 3.42 -7.27 9.39
C ALA A 82 3.58 -6.26 10.55
N ASN A 83 2.49 -6.02 11.29
CA ASN A 83 2.58 -5.33 12.55
C ASN A 83 3.35 -6.19 13.56
N SER A 84 4.56 -5.74 13.88
CA SER A 84 5.12 -5.69 15.23
C SER A 84 4.85 -6.89 16.14
N ILE A 85 5.70 -7.92 16.06
CA ILE A 85 6.05 -8.72 17.23
C ILE A 85 7.57 -8.69 17.39
N GLN A 86 8.08 -7.59 17.96
CA GLN A 86 9.19 -7.67 18.92
C GLN A 86 9.23 -6.41 19.81
N SER A 87 8.10 -6.10 20.44
CA SER A 87 8.12 -5.26 21.64
C SER A 87 8.17 -6.19 22.86
N ASN A 88 9.36 -6.65 23.20
CA ASN A 88 9.67 -7.19 24.51
C ASN A 88 11.03 -6.66 24.95
N ALA A 89 11.11 -5.33 25.05
CA ALA A 89 12.07 -4.67 25.91
C ALA A 89 11.37 -4.35 27.24
N ALA A 90 11.98 -4.83 28.32
CA ALA A 90 11.82 -4.38 29.70
C ALA A 90 10.51 -4.72 30.45
N SER A 91 10.37 -5.98 30.88
CA SER A 91 9.85 -6.24 32.23
C SER A 91 11.01 -6.11 33.21
N ASN A 92 11.33 -4.86 33.60
CA ASN A 92 11.93 -4.65 34.90
C ASN A 92 10.78 -4.73 35.92
N SER A 93 10.97 -5.54 36.95
CA SER A 93 10.13 -5.55 38.14
C SER A 93 11.03 -5.98 39.27
N GLU A 94 11.88 -5.05 39.70
CA GLU A 94 12.37 -5.05 41.08
C GLU A 94 11.15 -5.07 42.01
N SER A 95 11.08 -6.07 42.88
CA SER A 95 10.17 -6.06 44.01
C SER A 95 10.98 -6.30 45.28
N PRO A 96 11.24 -5.24 46.09
CA PRO A 96 11.72 -5.39 47.45
C PRO A 96 10.54 -5.14 48.40
N GLN A 97 9.84 -6.20 48.81
CA GLN A 97 8.85 -6.12 49.90
C GLN A 97 8.89 -7.44 50.69
N ASP A 98 9.89 -7.60 51.56
CA ASP A 98 9.70 -8.42 52.76
C ASP A 98 9.34 -7.49 53.93
N SER A 99 8.36 -7.92 54.69
CA SER A 99 7.58 -7.14 55.63
C SER A 99 8.38 -6.66 56.84
N GLY A 100 8.24 -5.38 57.18
CA GLY A 100 8.71 -4.85 58.44
C GLY A 100 7.91 -5.36 59.64
N THR A 101 8.61 -5.85 60.67
CA THR A 101 8.10 -5.82 62.04
C THR A 101 9.21 -5.48 63.06
N LYS A 102 9.22 -4.19 63.44
CA LYS A 102 9.29 -3.63 64.80
C LYS A 102 10.52 -3.96 65.68
N ASP A 103 11.47 -3.03 65.64
CA ASP A 103 12.35 -2.66 66.75
C ASP A 103 11.51 -2.12 67.93
N LEU A 104 11.66 -2.71 69.11
CA LEU A 104 11.26 -2.13 70.38
C LEU A 104 12.48 -2.21 71.31
N GLY A 105 12.96 -1.04 71.70
CA GLY A 105 14.23 -0.85 72.38
C GLY A 105 14.33 -1.36 73.82
N ASN A 106 15.57 -1.27 74.28
CA ASN A 106 16.11 -1.47 75.62
C ASN A 106 15.22 -1.03 76.81
N GLN A 107 15.16 -1.90 77.82
CA GLN A 107 15.47 -1.58 79.23
C GLN A 107 15.41 -2.86 80.08
N VAL A 108 16.56 -3.34 80.56
CA VAL A 108 16.92 -3.52 81.99
C VAL A 108 18.43 -3.68 82.11
#